data_AF-A0A7X4AFF5-F1
#
_entry.id   AF-A0A7X4AFF5-F1
#
_cell.length_a   1.000
_cell.length_b   1.000
_cell.length_c   1.000
_cell.angle_alpha   90.00
_cell.angle_beta   90.00
_cell.angle_gamma   90.00
#
_symmetry.space_group_name_H-M   'P 1'
#
loop_
_entity.id
_entity.type
_entity.pdbx_description
1 polymer ?
#
loop_
_entity_poly.entity_id
_entity_poly.type
_entity_poly.pdbx_seq_one_letter_code
_entity_poly.pdbx_strand_id
1 'polypeptide(L)' 'MFVLDTNVVSELMRPEPTTAVAAWIAGRDAHDMYLTAVSEAELRYGVAIMPTNPSTP' A
#
# COMPACT_ATOMS: atom_id res chain seq x y z
N MET A 1 17.78 1.53 -1.49
CA MET A 1 16.97 1.35 -2.71
C MET A 1 16.12 0.07 -2.65
N PHE A 2 14.83 0.24 -2.40
CA PHE A 2 13.80 -0.79 -2.35
C PHE A 2 12.67 -0.41 -3.31
N VAL A 3 12.26 -1.34 -4.17
CA VAL A 3 11.07 -1.17 -5.01
C VAL A 3 9.92 -1.86 -4.29
N LEU A 4 8.90 -1.09 -3.94
CA LEU A 4 7.73 -1.58 -3.23
C LEU A 4 6.74 -2.19 -4.21
N ASP A 5 6.24 -3.36 -3.85
CA ASP A 5 5.09 -3.97 -4.51
C ASP A 5 3.79 -3.37 -3.94
N THR A 6 2.69 -3.51 -4.69
CA THR A 6 1.38 -2.97 -4.35
C THR A 6 0.86 -3.55 -3.04
N ASN A 7 1.13 -4.83 -2.76
CA ASN A 7 0.69 -5.48 -1.51
C ASN A 7 1.29 -4.83 -0.25
N VAL A 8 2.56 -4.41 -0.28
CA VAL A 8 3.26 -3.78 0.85
C VAL A 8 2.63 -2.43 1.16
N VAL A 9 2.33 -1.64 0.13
CA VAL A 9 1.64 -0.35 0.29
C VAL A 9 0.19 -0.55 0.73
N SER A 10 -0.51 -1.52 0.14
CA SER A 10 -1.91 -1.82 0.46
C SER A 10 -2.09 -2.34 1.88
N GLU A 11 -1.12 -3.09 2.40
CA GLU A 11 -1.13 -3.57 3.78
C GLU A 11 -1.15 -2.42 4.79
N LEU A 12 -0.41 -1.32 4.53
CA LEU A 12 -0.44 -0.12 5.37
C LEU A 12 -1.78 0.61 5.38
N MET A 13 -2.65 0.35 4.40
CA MET A 13 -3.98 0.96 4.30
C MET A 13 -5.06 0.15 5.02
N ARG A 14 -4.73 -1.04 5.55
CA ARG A 14 -5.68 -1.86 6.30
C ARG A 14 -5.99 -1.24 7.66
N PRO A 15 -7.19 -1.46 8.22
CA PRO A 15 -7.51 -1.01 9.57
C PRO A 15 -6.54 -1.53 10.64
N GLU A 16 -6.08 -2.78 10.46
CA GLU A 16 -5.09 -3.43 11.30
C GLU A 16 -3.96 -3.98 10.41
N PRO A 17 -2.91 -3.18 10.15
CA PRO A 17 -1.78 -3.61 9.34
C PRO A 17 -0.89 -4.57 10.12
N THR A 18 -0.24 -5.51 9.42
CA THR A 18 0.75 -6.40 10.01
C THR A 18 1.91 -5.61 10.63
N THR A 19 2.17 -5.80 11.92
CA THR A 19 3.24 -5.08 12.67
C THR A 19 4.61 -5.24 12.01
N ALA A 20 4.92 -6.40 11.44
CA ALA A 20 6.20 -6.63 10.75
C ALA A 20 6.38 -5.74 9.52
N VAL A 21 5.32 -5.53 8.72
CA VAL A 21 5.37 -4.68 7.52
C VAL A 21 5.47 -3.21 7.92
N ALA A 22 4.66 -2.78 8.89
CA ALA A 22 4.70 -1.41 9.40
C ALA A 22 6.07 -1.05 10.00
N ALA A 23 6.64 -1.94 10.83
CA ALA A 23 7.97 -1.73 11.42
C ALA A 23 9.08 -1.75 10.36
N TRP A 24 8.98 -2.62 9.35
CA TRP A 24 9.96 -2.66 8.26
C TRP A 24 9.97 -1.35 7.48
N ILE A 25 8.81 -0.78 7.14
CA ILE A 25 8.72 0.52 6.45
C ILE A 25 9.23 1.65 7.33
N ALA A 26 8.82 1.70 8.60
CA ALA A 26 9.22 2.75 9.54
C ALA A 26 10.75 2.78 9.79
N GLY A 27 11.44 1.67 9.56
CA GLY A 27 12.90 1.56 9.67
C GLY A 27 13.68 1.93 8.41
N ARG A 28 13.04 2.47 7.37
CA ARG A 28 13.68 2.85 6.10
C ARG A 28 13.54 4.35 5.81
N ASP A 29 14.54 4.90 5.15
CA ASP A 29 14.46 6.24 4.57
C ASP A 29 13.50 6.22 3.37
N ALA A 30 12.57 7.18 3.32
CA ALA A 30 11.63 7.32 2.22
C ALA A 30 12.32 7.60 0.88
N HIS A 31 13.47 8.28 0.88
CA HIS A 31 14.26 8.53 -0.34
C HIS A 31 14.89 7.24 -0.91
N ASP A 32 14.92 6.17 -0.12
CA ASP A 32 15.40 4.86 -0.52
C ASP A 32 14.29 3.91 -0.97
N MET A 33 13.03 4.37 -0.97
CA MET A 33 11.85 3.57 -1.32
C MET A 33 11.18 4.12 -2.59
N TYR A 34 10.87 3.22 -3.51
CA TYR A 34 10.40 3.55 -4.85
C TYR A 34 9.15 2.74 -5.20
N LEU A 35 8.30 3.29 -6.05
CA LEU A 35 7.21 2.58 -6.69
C LEU A 35 7.47 2.46 -8.18
N THR A 36 7.03 1.34 -8.76
CA THR A 36 6.97 1.25 -10.22
C THR A 36 5.71 1.96 -10.73
N ALA A 37 5.73 2.38 -11.99
CA ALA A 37 4.51 2.90 -12.65
C ALA A 37 3.38 1.86 -12.68
N VAL A 38 3.71 0.56 -12.68
CA VAL A 38 2.73 -0.53 -12.63
C VAL A 38 2.07 -0.59 -11.25
N SER A 39 2.87 -0.59 -10.18
CA SER A 39 2.35 -0.60 -8.80
C SER A 39 1.51 0.65 -8.49
N GLU A 40 1.91 1.81 -9.04
CA GLU A 40 1.08 3.03 -8.96
C GLU A 40 -0.26 2.85 -9.69
N ALA A 41 -0.26 2.26 -10.89
CA ALA A 41 -1.48 2.01 -11.66
C ALA A 41 -2.43 1.06 -10.93
N GLU A 42 -1.91 0.02 -10.28
CA GLU A 42 -2.71 -0.92 -9.48
C GLU A 42 -3.36 -0.23 -8.27
N LEU A 43 -2.62 0.61 -7.54
CA LEU A 43 -3.16 1.39 -6.42
C LEU A 43 -4.29 2.33 -6.88
N ARG A 44 -4.08 3.06 -7.98
CA ARG A 44 -5.09 3.95 -8.57
C ARG A 44 -6.32 3.18 -9.03
N TYR A 45 -6.12 2.04 -9.66
CA TYR A 45 -7.21 1.16 -10.10
C TYR A 45 -8.02 0.64 -8.90
N GLY A 46 -7.36 0.18 -7.84
CA GLY A 46 -8.02 -0.28 -6.62
C GLY A 46 -8.92 0.78 -5.99
N VAL A 47 -8.47 2.04 -5.94
CA VAL A 47 -9.30 3.17 -5.49
C VAL A 47 -10.48 3.42 -6.44
N ALA A 48 -10.26 3.37 -7.76
CA ALA A 48 -11.30 3.63 -8.75
C ALA A 48 -12.47 2.62 -8.72
N ILE A 49 -12.21 1.38 -8.27
CA ILE A 49 -13.23 0.33 -8.19
C ILE A 49 -13.80 0.13 -6.78
N MET A 50 -13.39 0.93 -5.79
CA MET A 50 -13.91 0.78 -4.42
C MET A 50 -15.41 1.07 -4.37
N PRO A 51 -16.19 0.27 -3.62
CA PRO A 51 -17.61 0.53 -3.43
C PRO A 51 -17.84 1.87 -2.73
N THR A 52 -18.81 2.65 -3.22
CA THR A 52 -19.19 3.96 -2.64
C THR A 52 -19.86 3.85 -1.26
N ASN A 53 -20.17 2.63 -0.80
CA ASN A 53 -20.76 2.35 0.51
C ASN A 53 -20.12 1.09 1.13
N PRO A 54 -19.18 1.24 2.08
CA PRO A 54 -18.51 0.11 2.72
C PRO A 54 -19.37 -0.60 3.80
N SER A 55 -20.61 -0.14 4.05
CA SER A 55 -21.44 -0.57 5.17
C SER A 55 -22.72 -1.32 4.77
N THR A 56 -22.65 -2.24 3.82
CA THR A 56 -23.74 -3.22 3.63
C THR A 56 -23.13 -4.61 3.47
N PRO A 57 -23.50 -5.59 4.33
CA PRO A 57 -23.01 -6.96 4.23
C PRO A 57 -23.47 -7.66 2.94
#